data_AF-X1CIX8-F1
#
_entry.id   AF-X1CIX8-F1
#
_cell.length_a   1.000
_cell.length_b   1.000
_cell.length_c   1.000
_cell.angle_alpha   90.00
_cell.angle_beta   90.00
_cell.angle_gamma   90.00
#
_symmetry.space_group_name_H-M   'P 1'
#
loop_
_entity.id
_entity.type
_entity.pdbx_description
1 polymer ?
#
loop_
_entity_poly.entity_id
_entity_poly.type
_entity_poly.pdbx_seq_one_letter_code
_entity_poly.pdbx_strand_id
1 'polypeptide(L)'
;MKQQESEDLNSQVEPEIAEVEDIEALKQALAEEKKKAEANLANWQRAQADFINYKRRSEQEKEEIGKFANTMLMLNLLPILDDLERAFTSTPPQMAKLTWVDGIRLIERKLRASLEAQGLSQIKALGEPFDPSS
;
A
#
# COMPACT_ATOMS: atom_id res chain seq x y z
N MET A 1 -10.10 -55.98 68.60
CA MET A 1 -9.90 -56.17 67.15
C MET A 1 -10.42 -55.04 66.26
N LYS A 2 -11.06 -53.97 66.77
CA LYS A 2 -11.62 -52.86 65.96
C LYS A 2 -10.77 -51.58 65.88
N GLN A 3 -9.59 -51.53 66.48
CA GLN A 3 -8.77 -50.31 66.56
C GLN A 3 -7.58 -50.26 65.58
N GLN A 4 -7.25 -51.36 64.89
CA GLN A 4 -6.11 -51.41 63.96
C GLN A 4 -6.51 -51.15 62.49
N GLU A 5 -7.80 -51.13 62.18
CA GLU A 5 -8.30 -50.95 60.80
C GLU A 5 -8.54 -49.47 60.45
N SER A 6 -8.59 -48.57 61.44
CA SER A 6 -8.83 -47.13 61.26
C SER A 6 -7.57 -46.29 61.06
N GLU A 7 -6.40 -46.75 61.52
CA GLU A 7 -5.13 -46.02 61.36
C GLU A 7 -4.49 -46.24 59.98
N ASP A 8 -4.68 -47.42 59.38
CA ASP A 8 -4.11 -47.78 58.06
C ASP A 8 -4.82 -47.06 56.90
N LEU A 9 -6.14 -46.81 57.02
CA LEU A 9 -6.87 -45.99 56.06
C LEU A 9 -6.45 -44.51 56.10
N ASN A 10 -6.06 -43.97 57.25
CA ASN A 10 -5.75 -42.54 57.39
C ASN A 10 -4.39 -42.19 56.77
N SER A 11 -3.42 -43.11 56.81
CA SER A 11 -2.06 -42.88 56.27
C SER A 11 -1.94 -43.05 54.75
N GLN A 12 -2.87 -43.75 54.10
CA GLN A 12 -2.88 -43.95 52.65
C GLN A 12 -3.67 -42.86 51.92
N VAL A 13 -4.65 -42.26 52.59
CA VAL A 13 -5.53 -41.21 52.04
C VAL A 13 -4.82 -39.85 51.94
N GLU A 14 -3.92 -39.53 52.87
CA GLU A 14 -3.20 -38.25 52.90
C GLU A 14 -2.21 -38.02 51.73
N PRO A 15 -1.36 -38.99 51.32
CA PRO A 15 -0.48 -38.83 50.14
C PRO A 15 -1.26 -38.87 48.81
N GLU A 16 -2.36 -39.62 48.73
CA GLU A 16 -3.18 -39.73 47.52
C GLU A 16 -3.97 -38.42 47.26
N ILE A 17 -4.45 -37.75 48.32
CA ILE A 17 -5.09 -36.42 48.19
C ILE A 17 -4.09 -35.36 47.72
N ALA A 18 -2.85 -35.38 48.24
CA ALA A 18 -1.81 -34.42 47.86
C ALA A 18 -1.36 -34.57 46.39
N GLU A 19 -1.22 -35.81 45.88
CA GLU A 19 -0.94 -36.06 44.47
C GLU A 19 -2.10 -35.64 43.55
N VAL A 20 -3.35 -35.86 43.99
CA VAL A 20 -4.54 -35.43 43.23
C VAL A 20 -4.65 -33.90 43.17
N GLU A 21 -4.33 -33.18 44.25
CA GLU A 21 -4.29 -31.70 44.26
C GLU A 21 -3.21 -31.14 43.32
N ASP A 22 -2.02 -31.75 43.27
CA ASP A 22 -0.91 -31.33 42.39
C ASP A 22 -1.22 -31.61 40.90
N ILE A 23 -1.85 -32.75 40.60
CA ILE A 23 -2.35 -33.07 39.25
C ILE A 23 -3.40 -32.07 38.79
N GLU A 24 -4.31 -31.65 39.67
CA GLU A 24 -5.36 -30.71 39.31
C GLU A 24 -4.82 -29.28 39.11
N ALA A 25 -3.83 -28.87 39.91
CA ALA A 25 -3.08 -27.62 39.70
C ALA A 25 -2.33 -27.61 38.35
N LEU A 26 -1.67 -28.72 37.99
CA LEU A 26 -1.00 -28.88 36.71
C LEU A 26 -1.97 -28.82 35.52
N LYS A 27 -3.16 -29.43 35.64
CA LYS A 27 -4.21 -29.34 34.60
C LYS A 27 -4.71 -27.90 34.43
N GLN A 28 -4.88 -27.15 35.52
CA GLN A 28 -5.27 -25.74 35.46
C GLN A 28 -4.19 -24.90 34.77
N ALA A 29 -2.92 -25.05 35.16
CA ALA A 29 -1.80 -24.36 34.52
C ALA A 29 -1.70 -24.68 33.02
N LEU A 30 -1.88 -25.96 32.64
CA LEU A 30 -1.91 -26.39 31.24
C LEU A 30 -3.08 -25.76 30.47
N ALA A 31 -4.26 -25.67 31.07
CA ALA A 31 -5.43 -25.04 30.46
C ALA A 31 -5.23 -23.53 30.26
N GLU A 32 -4.66 -22.83 31.24
CA GLU A 32 -4.32 -21.41 31.12
C GLU A 32 -3.29 -21.16 30.04
N GLU A 33 -2.23 -21.98 29.98
CA GLU A 33 -1.17 -21.80 28.98
C GLU A 33 -1.67 -22.10 27.56
N LYS A 34 -2.55 -23.11 27.40
CA LYS A 34 -3.24 -23.34 26.12
C LYS A 34 -4.07 -22.13 25.70
N LYS A 35 -4.83 -21.54 26.62
CA LYS A 35 -5.64 -20.34 26.34
C LYS A 35 -4.76 -19.14 25.94
N LYS A 36 -3.62 -18.95 26.59
CA LYS A 36 -2.64 -17.91 26.20
C LYS A 36 -2.06 -18.19 24.82
N ALA A 37 -1.70 -19.44 24.53
CA ALA A 37 -1.17 -19.84 23.23
C ALA A 37 -2.18 -19.59 22.11
N GLU A 38 -3.46 -19.94 22.31
CA GLU A 38 -4.55 -19.67 21.38
C GLU A 38 -4.76 -18.16 21.16
N ALA A 39 -4.77 -17.36 22.23
CA ALA A 39 -4.89 -15.91 22.14
C ALA A 39 -3.71 -15.27 21.39
N ASN A 40 -2.48 -15.74 21.65
CA ASN A 40 -1.29 -15.28 20.95
C ASN A 40 -1.31 -15.66 19.47
N LEU A 41 -1.74 -16.89 19.13
CA LEU A 41 -1.90 -17.32 17.75
C LEU A 41 -2.93 -16.46 17.01
N ALA A 42 -4.08 -16.20 17.62
CA ALA A 42 -5.11 -15.35 17.04
C ALA A 42 -4.61 -13.91 16.82
N ASN A 43 -3.87 -13.35 17.79
CA ASN A 43 -3.26 -12.03 17.66
C ASN A 43 -2.20 -11.98 16.55
N TRP A 44 -1.37 -13.02 16.45
CA TRP A 44 -0.37 -13.14 15.39
C TRP A 44 -1.01 -13.23 14.01
N GLN A 45 -2.07 -14.04 13.85
CA GLN A 45 -2.81 -14.14 12.59
C GLN A 45 -3.45 -12.81 12.19
N ARG A 46 -4.01 -12.06 13.14
CA ARG A 46 -4.54 -10.71 12.89
C ARG A 46 -3.43 -9.75 12.46
N ALA A 47 -2.32 -9.70 13.19
CA ALA A 47 -1.18 -8.85 12.85
C ALA A 47 -0.59 -9.19 11.47
N GLN A 48 -0.55 -10.47 11.11
CA GLN A 48 -0.13 -10.92 9.79
C GLN A 48 -1.09 -10.41 8.69
N ALA A 49 -2.41 -10.52 8.91
CA ALA A 49 -3.41 -10.01 7.98
C ALA A 49 -3.31 -8.48 7.82
N ASP A 50 -3.16 -7.75 8.93
CA ASP A 50 -2.99 -6.30 8.93
C ASP A 50 -1.72 -5.89 8.17
N PHE A 51 -0.62 -6.63 8.33
CA PHE A 51 0.62 -6.39 7.61
C PHE A 51 0.47 -6.62 6.10
N ILE A 52 -0.22 -7.69 5.68
CA ILE A 52 -0.50 -7.94 4.26
C ILE A 52 -1.33 -6.80 3.67
N ASN A 53 -2.37 -6.36 4.37
CA ASN A 53 -3.21 -5.23 3.95
C ASN A 53 -2.41 -3.94 3.85
N TYR A 54 -1.57 -3.64 4.84
CA TYR A 54 -0.69 -2.49 4.84
C TYR A 54 0.29 -2.53 3.66
N LYS A 55 0.93 -3.68 3.41
CA LYS A 55 1.86 -3.84 2.28
C LYS A 55 1.17 -3.56 0.95
N ARG A 56 -0.01 -4.13 0.73
CA ARG A 56 -0.82 -3.90 -0.47
C ARG A 56 -1.17 -2.42 -0.64
N ARG A 57 -1.59 -1.75 0.44
CA ARG A 57 -1.91 -0.31 0.41
C ARG A 57 -0.66 0.54 0.12
N SER A 58 0.47 0.23 0.75
CA SER A 58 1.72 0.95 0.54
C SER A 58 2.26 0.79 -0.89
N GLU A 59 2.08 -0.38 -1.50
CA GLU A 59 2.41 -0.59 -2.92
C GLU A 59 1.53 0.25 -3.84
N GLN A 60 0.22 0.32 -3.57
CA GLN A 60 -0.71 1.19 -4.32
C GLN A 60 -0.34 2.66 -4.20
N GLU A 61 -0.09 3.15 -2.98
CA GLU A 61 0.32 4.54 -2.72
C GLU A 61 1.63 4.89 -3.47
N LYS A 62 2.60 3.97 -3.51
CA LYS A 62 3.84 4.17 -4.26
C LYS A 62 3.61 4.24 -5.77
N GLU A 63 2.72 3.40 -6.30
CA GLU A 63 2.36 3.43 -7.72
C GLU A 63 1.67 4.76 -8.08
N GLU A 64 0.76 5.23 -7.24
CA GLU A 64 0.09 6.53 -7.39
C GLU A 64 1.08 7.69 -7.34
N ILE A 65 1.98 7.72 -6.35
CA ILE A 65 3.05 8.73 -6.28
C ILE A 65 3.91 8.68 -7.55
N GLY A 66 4.25 7.49 -8.04
CA GLY A 66 4.99 7.33 -9.29
C GLY A 66 4.26 7.93 -10.50
N LYS A 67 2.94 7.73 -10.60
CA LYS A 67 2.10 8.30 -11.67
C LYS A 67 2.05 9.83 -11.60
N PHE A 68 1.94 10.40 -10.40
CA PHE A 68 1.76 11.85 -10.21
C PHE A 68 3.06 12.64 -9.98
N ALA A 69 4.20 11.96 -9.80
CA ALA A 69 5.50 12.59 -9.50
C ALA A 69 5.88 13.67 -10.53
N ASN A 70 5.58 13.42 -11.80
CA ASN A 70 5.92 14.33 -12.90
C ASN A 70 4.78 15.27 -13.29
N THR A 71 3.57 15.12 -12.73
CA THR A 71 2.39 15.91 -13.12
C THR A 71 2.61 17.41 -12.91
N MET A 72 3.14 17.82 -11.76
CA MET A 72 3.42 19.24 -11.50
C MET A 72 4.43 19.83 -12.48
N LEU A 73 5.46 19.07 -12.84
CA LEU A 73 6.44 19.50 -13.83
C LEU A 73 5.80 19.62 -15.22
N MET A 74 5.00 18.64 -15.64
CA MET A 74 4.29 18.67 -16.92
C MET A 74 3.32 19.85 -17.01
N LEU A 75 2.55 20.12 -15.95
CA LEU A 75 1.64 21.27 -15.88
C LEU A 75 2.39 22.60 -16.02
N ASN A 76 3.58 22.73 -15.44
CA ASN A 76 4.40 23.94 -15.58
C ASN A 76 5.02 24.09 -16.97
N LEU A 77 5.18 23.00 -17.73
CA LEU A 77 5.71 23.03 -19.09
C LEU A 77 4.63 23.32 -20.15
N LEU A 78 3.34 23.08 -19.85
CA LEU A 78 2.23 23.32 -20.78
C LEU A 78 2.18 24.78 -21.29
N PRO A 79 2.25 25.82 -20.44
CA PRO A 79 2.23 27.20 -20.93
C PRO A 79 3.38 27.52 -21.89
N ILE A 80 4.55 26.90 -21.70
CA ILE A 80 5.71 27.07 -22.58
C ILE A 80 5.42 26.44 -23.95
N LEU A 81 4.77 25.28 -23.97
CA LEU A 81 4.35 24.64 -25.21
C LEU A 81 3.30 25.51 -25.95
N ASP A 82 2.32 26.05 -25.23
CA ASP A 82 1.30 26.94 -25.77
C ASP A 82 1.90 28.23 -26.36
N ASP A 83 2.90 28.80 -25.69
CA ASP A 83 3.61 29.99 -26.17
C ASP A 83 4.44 29.69 -27.42
N LEU A 84 5.08 28.52 -27.51
CA LEU A 84 5.78 28.07 -28.71
C LEU A 84 4.80 27.91 -29.89
N GLU A 85 3.65 27.27 -29.67
CA GLU A 85 2.59 27.16 -30.69
C GLU A 85 2.14 28.54 -31.16
N ARG A 86 1.82 29.45 -30.21
CA ARG A 86 1.40 30.82 -30.50
C ARG A 86 2.45 31.59 -31.30
N ALA A 87 3.73 31.43 -30.96
CA ALA A 87 4.83 32.05 -31.68
C ALA A 87 4.91 31.57 -33.13
N PHE A 88 4.75 30.27 -33.37
CA PHE A 88 4.73 29.73 -34.73
C PHE A 88 3.52 30.19 -35.54
N THR A 89 2.33 30.26 -34.95
CA THR A 89 1.13 30.77 -35.63
C THR A 89 1.25 32.26 -35.97
N SER A 90 1.99 33.03 -35.16
CA SER A 90 2.20 34.47 -35.34
C SER A 90 3.43 34.82 -36.18
N THR A 91 4.21 33.83 -36.63
CA THR A 91 5.45 34.07 -37.36
C THR A 91 5.16 34.55 -38.80
N PRO A 92 5.71 35.71 -39.23
CA PRO A 92 5.52 36.18 -40.60
C PRO A 92 6.06 35.16 -41.64
N PRO A 93 5.41 35.00 -42.82
CA PRO A 93 5.83 34.01 -43.82
C PRO A 93 7.28 34.13 -44.29
N GLN A 94 7.82 35.35 -44.22
CA GLN A 94 9.19 35.69 -44.59
C GLN A 94 10.21 35.11 -43.59
N MET A 95 9.87 35.12 -42.30
CA MET A 95 10.68 34.53 -41.22
C MET A 95 10.48 33.02 -41.11
N ALA A 96 9.30 32.51 -41.45
CA ALA A 96 8.98 31.09 -41.37
C ALA A 96 9.88 30.18 -42.24
N LYS A 97 10.59 30.75 -43.23
CA LYS A 97 11.54 30.04 -44.10
C LYS A 97 12.98 30.04 -43.58
N LEU A 98 13.25 30.68 -42.44
CA LEU A 98 14.59 30.74 -41.87
C LEU A 98 14.90 29.41 -41.18
N THR A 99 16.10 28.90 -41.42
CA THR A 99 16.55 27.59 -40.93
C THR A 99 16.53 27.45 -39.41
N TRP A 100 16.72 28.55 -38.67
CA TRP A 100 16.63 28.52 -37.21
C TRP A 100 15.19 28.33 -36.71
N VAL A 101 14.18 28.80 -37.46
CA VAL A 101 12.75 28.58 -37.11
C VAL A 101 12.41 27.09 -37.20
N ASP A 102 12.90 26.41 -38.24
CA ASP A 102 12.76 24.96 -38.37
C ASP A 102 13.46 24.21 -37.22
N GLY A 103 14.62 24.70 -36.78
CA GLY A 103 15.34 24.17 -35.63
C GLY A 103 14.52 24.24 -34.34
N ILE A 104 13.90 25.39 -34.04
CA ILE A 104 13.03 25.55 -32.86
C ILE A 104 11.78 24.68 -33.00
N ARG A 105 11.21 24.55 -34.20
CA ARG A 105 10.04 23.69 -34.45
C ARG A 105 10.34 22.21 -34.21
N LEU A 106 11.58 21.78 -34.48
CA LEU A 106 12.04 20.44 -34.12
C LEU A 106 12.15 20.25 -32.60
N ILE A 107 12.56 21.29 -31.87
CA ILE A 107 12.63 21.27 -30.40
C ILE A 107 11.22 21.15 -29.80
N GLU A 108 10.26 21.94 -30.27
CA GLU A 108 8.85 21.85 -29.85
C GLU A 108 8.29 20.44 -30.03
N ARG A 109 8.47 19.85 -31.23
CA ARG A 109 8.05 18.47 -31.48
C ARG A 109 8.70 17.44 -30.57
N LYS A 110 9.99 17.59 -30.27
CA LYS A 110 10.70 16.69 -29.34
C LYS A 110 10.18 16.85 -27.91
N LEU A 111 9.91 18.08 -27.49
CA LEU A 111 9.31 18.36 -26.19
C LEU A 111 7.93 17.70 -26.08
N ARG A 112 7.07 17.87 -27.09
CA ARG A 112 5.76 17.21 -27.16
C ARG A 112 5.87 15.70 -27.06
N ALA A 113 6.70 15.08 -27.90
CA ALA A 113 6.91 13.63 -27.88
C ALA A 113 7.45 13.14 -26.52
N SER A 114 8.29 13.94 -25.85
CA SER A 114 8.78 13.61 -24.50
C SER A 114 7.68 13.66 -23.46
N LEU A 115 6.76 14.63 -23.53
CA LEU A 115 5.61 14.71 -22.62
C LEU A 115 4.62 13.58 -22.88
N GLU A 116 4.37 13.23 -24.15
CA GLU A 116 3.53 12.11 -24.55
C GLU A 116 4.07 10.77 -24.01
N ALA A 117 5.38 10.57 -24.08
CA ALA A 117 6.04 9.39 -23.49
C ALA A 117 5.90 9.31 -21.96
N GLN A 118 5.66 10.43 -21.28
CA GLN A 118 5.38 10.49 -19.84
C GLN A 118 3.88 10.33 -19.51
N GLY A 119 3.04 10.02 -20.51
CA GLY A 119 1.61 9.78 -20.33
C GLY A 119 0.73 11.00 -20.54
N LEU A 120 1.28 12.15 -20.96
CA LEU A 120 0.46 13.30 -21.36
C LEU A 120 -0.23 12.98 -22.69
N SER A 121 -1.52 13.27 -22.80
CA SER A 121 -2.24 13.13 -24.08
C SER A 121 -3.03 14.41 -24.38
N GLN A 122 -3.07 14.77 -25.66
CA GLN A 122 -3.85 15.93 -26.08
C GLN A 122 -5.33 15.57 -26.14
N ILE A 123 -6.16 16.36 -25.47
CA ILE A 123 -7.62 16.24 -25.55
C ILE A 123 -8.07 16.86 -26.87
N LYS A 124 -8.83 16.10 -27.67
CA LYS A 124 -9.44 16.61 -28.90
C LYS A 124 -10.67 17.44 -28.54
N ALA A 125 -10.56 18.76 -28.63
CA ALA A 125 -11.67 19.66 -28.30
C ALA A 125 -12.49 20.14 -29.53
N LEU A 126 -11.88 20.17 -30.72
CA LEU A 126 -12.55 20.68 -31.93
C LEU A 126 -13.50 19.63 -32.52
N GLY A 127 -14.80 19.87 -32.39
CA GLY A 127 -15.86 19.06 -32.99
C GLY A 127 -16.40 17.91 -32.14
N GLU A 128 -15.87 17.74 -30.92
CA GLU A 128 -16.36 16.75 -29.96
C GLU A 128 -17.40 17.36 -29.00
N PRO A 129 -18.38 16.58 -28.51
CA PRO A 129 -19.27 17.02 -27.45
C PRO A 129 -18.49 17.40 -26.18
N PHE A 130 -18.89 18.50 -25.54
CA PHE A 130 -18.27 18.90 -24.28
C PHE A 130 -18.54 17.86 -23.19
N ASP A 131 -17.48 17.30 -22.62
CA ASP A 131 -17.51 16.47 -21.41
C ASP A 131 -16.71 17.18 -20.30
N PRO A 132 -17.35 17.58 -19.19
CA PRO A 132 -16.68 18.23 -18.06
C PRO A 132 -15.62 17.37 -17.37
N SER A 133 -15.61 16.07 -17.63
CA SER A 133 -14.71 15.09 -17.04
C SER A 133 -13.45 14.83 -17.89
N SER A 134 -13.40 15.40 -19.10
CA SER A 134 -12.28 15.30 -20.04
C SER A 134 -11.11 16.20 -19.69
#